data_AF-A0A6L2PFX4-F1
#
_entry.id   AF-A0A6L2PFX4-F1
#
_cell.length_a   1.000
_cell.length_b   1.000
_cell.length_c   1.000
_cell.angle_alpha   90.00
_cell.angle_beta   90.00
_cell.angle_gamma   90.00
#
_symmetry.space_group_name_H-M   'P 1'
#
loop_
_entity.id
_entity.type
_entity.pdbx_description
1 polymer ?
#
loop_
_entity_poly.entity_id
_entity_poly.type
_entity_poly.pdbx_seq_one_letter_code
_entity_poly.pdbx_strand_id
1 'polypeptide(L)' 'MSLYRFRKTFAQLVEEDQNYNPHPPNYMSAQAPPSKIPERHFCAVCGFTSNYKCIPCGARYCSVRCLGTHLDTRCLKWTA' A
#
# COMPACT_ATOMS: atom_id res chain seq x y z
N MET A 1 36.44 -7.94 -15.91
CA MET A 1 35.54 -7.14 -15.05
C MET A 1 34.46 -8.04 -14.47
N SER A 2 34.65 -8.50 -13.24
CA SER A 2 33.69 -9.37 -12.55
C SER A 2 32.57 -8.52 -11.98
N LEU A 3 31.39 -8.54 -12.63
CA LEU A 3 30.18 -7.83 -12.21
C LEU A 3 29.41 -8.55 -11.07
N TYR A 4 30.06 -9.45 -10.33
CA TYR A 4 29.32 -10.32 -9.39
C TYR A 4 30.12 -10.66 -8.12
N ARG A 5 30.78 -9.67 -7.49
CA ARG A 5 31.60 -9.93 -6.30
C ARG A 5 31.00 -9.56 -4.94
N PHE A 6 29.82 -8.95 -4.89
CA PHE A 6 29.15 -8.69 -3.61
C PHE A 6 27.64 -8.88 -3.73
N ARG A 7 27.08 -9.78 -2.91
CA ARG A 7 25.63 -9.87 -2.69
C ARG A 7 25.19 -8.64 -1.89
N LYS A 8 25.02 -7.50 -2.57
CA LYS A 8 24.43 -6.32 -1.95
C LYS A 8 22.93 -6.54 -1.81
N THR A 9 22.38 -6.18 -0.66
CA THR A 9 20.93 -6.10 -0.51
C THR A 9 20.39 -4.95 -1.36
N PHE A 10 19.09 -4.97 -1.63
CA PHE A 10 18.45 -3.86 -2.34
C PHE A 10 18.67 -2.53 -1.63
N ALA A 11 18.58 -2.51 -0.30
CA ALA A 11 18.83 -1.30 0.50
C ALA A 11 20.24 -0.75 0.29
N GLN A 12 21.25 -1.61 0.27
CA GLN A 12 22.64 -1.22 0.01
C GLN A 12 22.83 -0.63 -1.40
N LEU A 13 22.15 -1.19 -2.41
CA LEU A 13 22.19 -0.64 -3.76
C LEU A 13 21.54 0.74 -3.85
N VAL A 14 20.45 0.95 -3.12
CA VAL A 14 19.74 2.23 -3.05
C VAL A 14 20.57 3.31 -2.34
N GLU A 15 21.22 2.97 -1.23
CA GLU A 15 22.12 3.88 -0.50
C GLU A 15 23.34 4.27 -1.36
N GLU A 16 23.90 3.32 -2.11
CA GLU A 16 25.00 3.61 -3.03
C GLU A 16 24.55 4.51 -4.19
N ASP A 17 23.41 4.23 -4.81
CA ASP A 17 22.84 5.06 -5.87
C ASP A 17 22.60 6.49 -5.38
N GLN A 18 22.09 6.67 -4.16
CA GLN A 18 21.89 8.00 -3.57
C GLN A 18 23.21 8.78 -3.43
N ASN A 19 24.32 8.10 -3.12
CA ASN A 19 25.63 8.73 -2.99
C ASN A 19 26.27 9.08 -4.35
N TYR A 20 26.15 8.21 -5.35
CA TYR A 20 26.75 8.41 -6.68
C TYR A 20 25.89 9.29 -7.60
N ASN A 21 24.57 9.20 -7.47
CA ASN A 21 23.58 9.90 -8.28
C ASN A 21 22.62 10.73 -7.39
N PRO A 22 23.12 11.79 -6.72
CA PRO A 22 22.31 12.56 -5.76
C PRO A 22 21.21 13.39 -6.42
N HIS A 23 21.30 13.65 -7.73
CA HIS A 23 20.32 14.44 -8.47
C HIS A 23 19.27 13.55 -9.15
N PRO A 24 17.99 13.96 -9.17
CA PRO A 24 16.94 13.25 -9.89
C PRO A 24 17.24 13.10 -11.40
N PRO A 25 16.77 12.02 -12.05
CA PRO A 25 15.95 10.94 -11.48
C PRO A 25 16.79 9.85 -10.80
N ASN A 26 16.44 9.53 -9.56
CA ASN A 26 16.97 8.40 -8.78
C ASN A 26 15.86 7.74 -7.94
N TYR A 27 16.19 6.67 -7.22
CA TYR A 27 15.23 5.92 -6.41
C TYR A 27 14.48 6.79 -5.39
N MET A 28 15.17 7.77 -4.78
CA MET A 28 14.58 8.69 -3.79
C MET A 28 13.56 9.64 -4.41
N SER A 29 13.76 10.03 -5.66
CA SER A 29 12.85 10.94 -6.40
C SER A 29 11.72 10.22 -7.14
N ALA A 30 11.72 8.89 -7.17
CA ALA A 30 10.78 8.09 -7.97
C ALA A 30 9.35 8.08 -7.39
N GLN A 31 9.16 8.56 -6.16
CA GLN A 31 7.85 8.59 -5.51
C GLN A 31 6.89 9.52 -6.25
N ALA A 32 5.73 8.99 -6.64
CA ALA A 32 4.66 9.79 -7.22
C ALA A 32 4.15 10.85 -6.22
N PRO A 33 3.78 12.06 -6.69
CA PRO A 33 3.18 13.06 -5.82
C PRO A 33 1.80 12.60 -5.30
N PRO A 34 1.29 13.19 -4.21
CA PRO A 34 -0.05 12.91 -3.72
C PRO A 34 -1.13 13.10 -4.79
N SER A 35 -2.22 12.33 -4.67
CA SER A 35 -3.38 12.46 -5.58
C SER A 35 -3.96 13.87 -5.52
N LYS A 36 -4.28 14.42 -6.69
CA LYS A 36 -5.00 15.71 -6.83
C LYS A 36 -6.52 15.55 -6.79
N ILE A 37 -7.03 14.31 -6.76
CA ILE A 37 -8.46 13.99 -6.80
C ILE A 37 -8.86 13.18 -5.56
N PRO A 38 -10.13 13.27 -5.13
CA PRO A 38 -10.61 12.57 -3.95
C PRO A 38 -10.52 11.05 -4.10
N GLU A 39 -10.31 10.38 -2.96
CA GLU A 39 -10.27 8.93 -2.91
C GLU A 39 -11.61 8.31 -3.30
N ARG A 40 -11.55 7.20 -4.05
CA ARG A 40 -12.72 6.36 -4.30
C ARG A 40 -12.93 5.40 -3.15
N HIS A 41 -14.18 5.03 -2.91
CA HIS A 41 -14.56 4.17 -1.78
C HIS A 41 -15.06 2.84 -2.30
N PHE A 42 -14.27 1.80 -2.08
CA PHE A 42 -14.56 0.44 -2.51
C PHE A 42 -14.78 -0.49 -1.32
N CYS A 43 -15.59 -1.52 -1.56
CA CYS A 43 -15.86 -2.60 -0.63
C CYS A 43 -14.61 -3.48 -0.51
N ALA A 44 -14.12 -3.66 0.71
CA ALA A 44 -12.95 -4.50 0.99
C ALA A 44 -13.21 -6.01 0.79
N VAL A 45 -14.47 -6.40 0.58
CA VAL A 45 -14.85 -7.80 0.32
C VAL A 45 -14.90 -8.11 -1.17
N CYS A 46 -15.53 -7.25 -1.97
CA CYS A 46 -15.84 -7.55 -3.38
C CYS A 46 -15.38 -6.48 -4.39
N GLY A 47 -14.78 -5.37 -3.95
CA GLY A 47 -14.25 -4.34 -4.84
C GLY A 47 -15.26 -3.36 -5.46
N PHE A 48 -16.57 -3.61 -5.36
CA PHE A 48 -17.60 -2.66 -5.80
C PHE A 48 -17.63 -1.39 -4.93
N THR A 49 -18.30 -0.33 -5.39
CA THR A 49 -18.46 0.91 -4.62
C THR A 49 -19.09 0.64 -3.26
N SER A 50 -18.60 1.33 -2.23
CA SER A 50 -19.06 1.17 -0.85
C SER A 50 -19.69 2.45 -0.33
N ASN A 51 -20.85 2.30 0.30
CA ASN A 51 -21.57 3.37 0.98
C ASN A 51 -21.45 3.28 2.51
N TYR A 52 -20.89 2.20 3.05
CA TYR A 52 -20.88 1.90 4.48
C TYR A 52 -19.48 1.63 5.01
N LYS A 53 -19.27 1.96 6.30
CA LYS A 53 -18.04 1.69 7.05
C LYS A 53 -18.35 0.80 8.24
N CYS A 54 -17.49 -0.17 8.49
CA CYS A 54 -17.51 -0.95 9.72
C CYS A 54 -17.08 -0.06 10.88
N ILE A 55 -17.90 0.02 11.93
CA ILE A 55 -17.63 0.86 13.09
C ILE A 55 -16.33 0.43 13.81
N PRO A 56 -16.11 -0.87 14.10
CA PRO A 56 -14.88 -1.31 14.78
C PRO A 56 -13.55 -0.97 14.09
N CYS A 57 -13.44 -1.11 12.76
CA CYS A 57 -12.14 -1.03 12.07
C CYS A 57 -12.09 -0.01 10.92
N GLY A 58 -13.19 0.68 10.62
CA GLY A 58 -13.27 1.65 9.53
C GLY A 58 -13.29 1.05 8.11
N ALA A 59 -13.10 -0.26 7.96
CA ALA A 59 -13.12 -0.94 6.65
C ALA A 59 -14.49 -0.76 5.96
N ARG A 60 -14.45 -0.62 4.63
CA ARG A 60 -15.62 -0.30 3.81
C ARG A 60 -16.31 -1.55 3.27
N TYR A 61 -17.65 -1.53 3.22
CA TYR A 61 -18.46 -2.61 2.64
C TYR A 61 -19.66 -2.06 1.83
N CYS A 62 -20.18 -2.84 0.88
CA CYS A 62 -21.26 -2.39 -0.01
C CYS A 62 -22.67 -2.87 0.40
N SER A 63 -22.77 -3.96 1.16
CA SER A 63 -24.06 -4.57 1.53
C SER A 63 -23.95 -5.38 2.82
N VAL A 64 -25.09 -5.74 3.42
CA VAL A 64 -25.17 -6.59 4.62
C VAL A 64 -24.48 -7.94 4.39
N ARG A 65 -24.57 -8.51 3.19
CA ARG A 65 -23.83 -9.74 2.83
C ARG A 65 -22.33 -9.56 3.00
N CYS A 66 -21.79 -8.46 2.45
CA CYS A 66 -20.37 -8.15 2.61
C CYS A 66 -20.02 -7.78 4.05
N LEU A 67 -20.94 -7.18 4.81
CA LEU A 67 -20.73 -6.95 6.25
C LEU A 67 -20.55 -8.29 7.00
N GLY A 68 -21.39 -9.30 6.73
CA GLY A 68 -21.25 -10.63 7.31
C GLY A 68 -19.87 -11.23 7.03
N THR A 69 -19.49 -11.33 5.76
CA THR A 69 -18.16 -11.84 5.37
C THR A 69 -17.03 -11.01 5.99
N HIS A 70 -17.19 -9.70 6.07
CA HIS A 70 -16.22 -8.82 6.70
C HIS A 70 -16.07 -9.14 8.19
N LEU A 71 -17.16 -9.26 8.94
CA LEU A 71 -17.15 -9.54 10.38
C LEU A 71 -16.53 -10.92 10.69
N ASP A 72 -16.74 -11.91 9.82
CA ASP A 72 -16.25 -13.27 10.02
C ASP A 72 -14.74 -13.42 9.76
N THR A 73 -14.20 -12.71 8.75
CA THR A 73 -12.86 -13.02 8.20
C THR A 73 -11.93 -11.83 8.03
N ARG A 74 -12.43 -10.58 8.07
CA ARG A 74 -11.65 -9.37 7.71
C ARG A 74 -11.72 -8.25 8.75
N CYS A 75 -12.54 -8.37 9.78
CA CYS A 75 -12.71 -7.32 10.77
C CYS A 75 -11.54 -7.33 11.74
N LEU A 76 -10.67 -6.33 11.61
CA LEU A 76 -9.47 -6.11 12.41
C LEU A 76 -9.78 -5.62 13.84
N LYS A 77 -11.01 -5.79 14.35
CA LYS A 77 -11.38 -5.41 15.72
C LYS A 77 -10.46 -6.00 16.81
N TRP A 78 -9.70 -7.06 16.50
CA TRP A 78 -8.82 -7.77 17.42
C TRP A 78 -7.36 -7.89 16.95
N THR A 79 -6.94 -7.23 15.87
CA THR A 79 -5.51 -7.18 15.56
C THR A 79 -4.88 -6.09 16.41
N ALA A 80 -4.30 -6.51 17.53
CA ALA A 80 -3.32 -5.76 18.31
C ALA A 80 -2.05 -5.51 17.48
#